data_AF-A0A397Q885-F1
#
_entry.id   AF-A0A397Q885-F1
#
_cell.length_a   1.000
_cell.length_b   1.000
_cell.length_c   1.000
_cell.angle_alpha   90.00
_cell.angle_beta   90.00
_cell.angle_gamma   90.00
#
_symmetry.space_group_name_H-M   'P 1'
#
loop_
_entity.id
_entity.type
_entity.pdbx_description
1 polymer ?
#
loop_
_entity_poly.entity_id
_entity_poly.type
_entity_poly.pdbx_seq_one_letter_code
_entity_poly.pdbx_strand_id
1 'polypeptide(L)'
;MGAVEALFASGRVVDIALALMALEALGLWAYRRAQGRSFPLADIAWNLGAGACLLLALRAALTGAGWPWIALFLTVALVAHIGDFRRRLAAR
;
A
#
# COMPACT_ATOMS: atom_id res chain seq x y z
N MET A 1 20.62 21.72 -4.81
CA MET A 1 19.41 20.88 -4.73
C MET A 1 19.88 19.45 -4.61
N GLY A 2 19.59 18.81 -3.48
CA GLY A 2 20.11 17.47 -3.19
C GLY A 2 19.45 16.40 -4.09
N ALA A 3 20.14 15.31 -4.39
CA ALA A 3 19.57 14.20 -5.17
C ALA A 3 18.25 13.66 -4.57
N VAL A 4 18.11 13.75 -3.24
CA VAL A 4 16.90 13.40 -2.49
C VAL A 4 15.74 14.35 -2.82
N GLU A 5 15.95 15.67 -2.85
CA GLU A 5 14.90 16.64 -3.21
C GLU A 5 14.34 16.37 -4.61
N ALA A 6 15.18 16.01 -5.58
CA ALA A 6 14.74 15.70 -6.94
C ALA A 6 13.84 14.45 -7.00
N LEU A 7 14.05 13.47 -6.11
CA LEU A 7 13.20 12.28 -6.00
C LEU A 7 11.81 12.61 -5.42
N PHE A 8 11.76 13.52 -4.44
CA PHE A 8 10.49 13.99 -3.86
C PHE A 8 9.73 14.88 -4.84
N ALA A 9 10.41 15.83 -5.50
CA ALA A 9 9.79 16.74 -6.47
C ALA A 9 9.21 16.01 -7.70
N SER A 10 9.80 14.88 -8.09
CA SER A 10 9.32 14.08 -9.21
C SER A 10 8.28 13.00 -8.83
N GLY A 11 8.03 12.78 -7.54
CA GLY A 11 7.16 11.70 -7.05
C GLY A 11 7.75 10.29 -7.17
N ARG A 12 8.97 10.12 -7.72
CA ARG A 12 9.64 8.81 -7.91
C ARG A 12 9.89 8.07 -6.60
N VAL A 13 10.02 8.79 -5.49
CA VAL A 13 10.12 8.19 -4.15
C VAL A 13 8.94 7.25 -3.86
N VAL A 14 7.75 7.57 -4.39
CA VAL A 14 6.55 6.77 -4.19
C VAL A 14 6.58 5.51 -5.05
N ASP A 15 7.06 5.62 -6.29
CA ASP A 15 7.20 4.45 -7.17
C ASP A 15 8.19 3.45 -6.58
N ILE A 16 9.28 3.92 -5.95
CA ILE A 16 10.25 3.08 -5.22
C ILE A 16 9.57 2.41 -4.02
N ALA A 17 8.81 3.16 -3.21
CA ALA A 17 8.09 2.61 -2.07
C ALA A 17 7.05 1.55 -2.48
N LEU A 18 6.32 1.78 -3.57
CA LEU A 18 5.38 0.81 -4.14
C LEU A 18 6.11 -0.45 -4.63
N ALA A 19 7.26 -0.31 -5.28
CA ALA A 19 8.06 -1.44 -5.73
C ALA A 19 8.59 -2.29 -4.55
N LEU A 20 9.07 -1.64 -3.49
CA LEU A 20 9.49 -2.33 -2.26
C LEU A 20 8.33 -3.05 -1.57
N MET A 21 7.17 -2.39 -1.46
CA MET A 21 5.97 -3.01 -0.88
C MET A 21 5.52 -4.23 -1.70
N ALA A 22 5.56 -4.16 -3.03
CA ALA A 22 5.27 -5.31 -3.89
C ALA A 22 6.31 -6.43 -3.73
N LEU A 23 7.59 -6.09 -3.55
CA LEU A 23 8.65 -7.06 -3.33
C LEU A 23 8.52 -7.75 -1.97
N GLU A 24 8.17 -7.02 -0.91
CA GLU A 24 7.84 -7.60 0.39
C GLU A 24 6.61 -8.53 0.31
N ALA A 25 5.57 -8.11 -0.43
CA ALA A 25 4.38 -8.92 -0.68
C ALA A 25 4.74 -10.26 -1.32
N LEU A 26 5.54 -10.21 -2.38
CA LEU A 26 5.99 -11.37 -3.14
C LEU A 26 6.93 -12.25 -2.31
N GLY A 27 7.84 -11.65 -1.55
CA GLY A 27 8.75 -12.36 -0.66
C GLY A 27 8.02 -13.12 0.44
N LEU A 28 7.06 -12.47 1.11
CA LEU A 28 6.19 -13.11 2.10
C LEU A 28 5.34 -14.21 1.49
N TRP A 29 4.78 -13.98 0.31
CA TRP A 29 4.01 -14.98 -0.42
C TRP A 29 4.85 -16.20 -0.77
N ALA A 30 6.04 -16.01 -1.36
CA ALA A 30 6.96 -17.08 -1.75
C ALA A 30 7.48 -17.88 -0.55
N TYR A 31 7.95 -17.18 0.50
CA TYR A 31 8.41 -17.80 1.74
C TYR A 31 7.33 -18.67 2.38
N ARG A 32 6.08 -18.22 2.37
CA ARG A 32 4.97 -18.96 2.97
C ARG A 32 4.45 -20.08 2.10
N ARG A 33 4.47 -19.92 0.77
CA ARG A 33 4.24 -21.01 -0.19
C ARG A 33 5.20 -22.17 0.09
N ALA A 34 6.47 -21.87 0.38
CA ALA A 34 7.49 -22.87 0.71
C ALA A 34 7.24 -23.59 2.05
N GLN A 35 6.56 -22.95 3.02
CA GLN A 35 6.24 -23.55 4.32
C GLN A 35 4.93 -24.33 4.38
N GLY A 36 4.14 -24.36 3.30
CA GLY A 36 2.88 -25.13 3.25
C GLY A 36 1.77 -24.64 4.20
N ARG A 37 1.91 -23.44 4.80
CA ARG A 37 0.92 -22.89 5.73
C ARG A 37 -0.14 -22.08 4.98
N SER A 38 -1.40 -22.52 5.05
CA SER A 38 -2.56 -21.76 4.59
C SER A 38 -2.89 -20.65 5.61
N PHE A 39 -2.23 -19.51 5.49
CA PHE A 39 -2.67 -18.32 6.22
C PHE A 39 -3.82 -17.64 5.45
N PRO A 40 -4.69 -16.83 6.09
CA PRO A 40 -5.67 -16.04 5.35
C PRO A 40 -4.94 -14.98 4.52
N LEU A 41 -4.65 -15.26 3.24
CA LEU A 41 -4.05 -14.31 2.29
C LEU A 41 -4.82 -12.97 2.27
N ALA A 42 -6.12 -13.03 2.54
CA ALA A 42 -6.98 -11.88 2.62
C ALA A 42 -6.50 -10.85 3.66
N ASP A 43 -5.99 -11.26 4.83
CA ASP A 43 -5.60 -10.31 5.89
C ASP A 43 -4.32 -9.53 5.54
N ILE A 44 -3.44 -10.12 4.71
CA ILE A 44 -2.27 -9.42 4.17
C ILE A 44 -2.70 -8.51 3.00
N ALA A 45 -3.61 -8.99 2.15
CA ALA A 45 -4.09 -8.25 0.99
C ALA A 45 -4.81 -6.95 1.38
N TRP A 46 -5.63 -6.93 2.44
CA TRP A 46 -6.31 -5.71 2.89
C TRP A 46 -5.32 -4.66 3.42
N ASN A 47 -4.33 -5.08 4.21
CA ASN A 47 -3.32 -4.17 4.75
C ASN A 47 -2.40 -3.61 3.64
N LEU A 48 -1.98 -4.46 2.69
CA LEU A 48 -1.20 -4.01 1.53
C LEU A 48 -2.02 -3.11 0.61
N GLY A 49 -3.30 -3.43 0.40
CA GLY A 49 -4.21 -2.59 -0.39
C GLY A 49 -4.37 -1.19 0.22
N ALA A 50 -4.51 -1.11 1.55
CA ALA A 50 -4.56 0.16 2.26
C ALA A 50 -3.26 0.95 2.11
N GLY A 51 -2.10 0.30 2.30
CA GLY A 51 -0.78 0.91 2.13
C GLY A 51 -0.53 1.41 0.70
N ALA A 52 -0.90 0.62 -0.31
CA ALA A 52 -0.77 0.99 -1.72
C ALA A 52 -1.64 2.19 -2.08
N CYS A 53 -2.87 2.25 -1.56
CA CYS A 53 -3.75 3.40 -1.76
C CYS A 53 -3.18 4.67 -1.09
N LEU A 54 -2.61 4.56 0.10
CA LEU A 54 -1.96 5.71 0.77
C LEU A 54 -0.75 6.23 -0.04
N LEU A 55 0.05 5.32 -0.60
CA LEU A 55 1.15 5.68 -1.49
C LEU A 55 0.63 6.35 -2.77
N LEU A 56 -0.43 5.84 -3.40
CA LEU A 56 -1.03 6.48 -4.57
C LEU A 56 -1.60 7.87 -4.26
N ALA A 57 -2.18 8.08 -3.08
CA ALA A 57 -2.60 9.41 -2.61
C ALA A 57 -1.40 10.36 -2.46
N LEU A 58 -0.28 9.88 -1.89
CA LEU A 58 0.96 10.64 -1.77
C LEU A 58 1.54 10.98 -3.15
N ARG A 59 1.53 10.03 -4.09
CA ARG A 59 1.96 10.27 -5.48
C ARG A 59 1.13 11.36 -6.12
N ALA A 60 -0.19 11.26 -6.01
CA ALA A 60 -1.12 12.26 -6.54
C ALA A 60 -0.83 13.65 -5.95
N ALA A 61 -0.57 13.75 -4.64
CA ALA A 61 -0.20 15.01 -4.00
C ALA A 61 1.15 15.57 -4.51
N LEU A 62 2.17 14.71 -4.66
CA LEU A 62 3.50 15.12 -5.13
C LEU A 62 3.53 15.50 -6.62
N THR A 63 2.73 14.84 -7.46
CA THR A 63 2.67 15.14 -8.90
C THR A 63 1.71 16.28 -9.24
N GLY A 64 1.11 16.94 -8.24
CA GLY A 64 0.14 18.01 -8.45
C GLY A 64 -1.18 17.55 -9.06
N ALA A 65 -1.56 16.28 -8.87
CA ALA A 65 -2.85 15.79 -9.33
C ALA A 65 -4.00 16.47 -8.57
N GLY A 66 -5.15 16.60 -9.23
CA GLY A 66 -6.32 17.21 -8.62
C GLY A 66 -6.75 16.52 -7.32
N TRP A 67 -7.22 17.32 -6.36
CA TRP A 67 -7.69 16.85 -5.06
C TRP A 67 -8.68 15.66 -5.09
N PRO A 68 -9.55 15.46 -6.12
CA PRO A 68 -10.46 14.30 -6.14
C PRO A 68 -9.72 12.97 -6.14
N TRP A 69 -8.55 12.88 -6.78
CA TRP A 69 -7.75 11.66 -6.81
C TRP A 69 -7.16 11.32 -5.44
N ILE A 70 -6.68 12.35 -4.73
CA ILE A 70 -6.17 12.21 -3.37
C ILE A 70 -7.30 11.72 -2.46
N ALA A 71 -8.48 12.37 -2.52
CA ALA A 71 -9.64 11.98 -1.73
C ALA A 71 -10.11 10.55 -2.03
N LEU A 72 -10.12 10.14 -3.31
CA LEU A 72 -10.46 8.79 -3.73
C LEU A 72 -9.52 7.76 -3.08
N PHE A 73 -8.21 7.92 -3.25
CA PHE A 73 -7.23 6.98 -2.71
C PHE A 73 -7.26 6.92 -1.18
N LEU A 74 -7.43 8.06 -0.50
CA LEU A 74 -7.58 8.09 0.96
C LEU A 74 -8.86 7.37 1.42
N THR A 75 -9.97 7.56 0.70
CA THR A 75 -11.24 6.88 1.00
C THR A 75 -11.12 5.37 0.82
N VAL A 76 -10.51 4.91 -0.28
CA VAL A 76 -10.27 3.48 -0.53
C VAL A 76 -9.34 2.90 0.53
N ALA A 77 -8.28 3.61 0.92
CA ALA A 77 -7.38 3.19 2.00
C ALA A 77 -8.12 3.02 3.34
N LEU A 78 -9.01 3.96 3.68
CA LEU A 78 -9.82 3.89 4.89
C LEU A 78 -10.78 2.70 4.87
N VAL A 79 -11.47 2.47 3.75
CA VAL A 79 -12.36 1.32 3.57
C VAL A 79 -11.58 0.00 3.72
N ALA A 80 -10.39 -0.09 3.13
CA ALA A 80 -9.53 -1.27 3.26
C ALA A 80 -9.11 -1.52 4.73
N HIS A 81 -8.75 -0.47 5.48
CA HIS A 81 -8.45 -0.59 6.91
C HIS A 81 -9.65 -1.04 7.75
N ILE A 82 -10.84 -0.50 7.50
CA ILE A 82 -12.05 -0.91 8.21
C ILE A 82 -12.36 -2.38 7.89
N GLY A 83 -12.19 -2.80 6.64
CA GLY A 83 -12.35 -4.19 6.23
C GLY A 83 -11.41 -5.13 6.97
N ASP A 84 -10.11 -4.80 7.03
CA ASP A 84 -9.11 -5.56 7.79
C ASP A 84 -9.46 -5.63 9.28
N PHE A 85 -9.83 -4.50 9.88
CA PHE A 85 -10.20 -4.43 11.30
C PHE A 85 -11.42 -5.32 11.61
N ARG A 86 -12.48 -5.26 10.79
CA ARG A 86 -13.68 -6.10 10.96
C ARG A 86 -13.36 -7.59 10.81
N ARG A 87 -12.49 -7.96 9.88
CA ARG A 87 -12.05 -9.36 9.71
C ARG A 87 -11.27 -9.86 10.92
N ARG A 88 -10.31 -9.07 11.41
CA ARG A 88 -9.54 -9.41 12.61
C ARG A 88 -10.42 -9.53 13.86
N LEU A 89 -11.47 -8.72 13.94
CA LEU A 89 -12.42 -8.78 15.05
C LEU A 89 -13.33 -10.02 14.96
N ALA A 90 -13.74 -10.42 13.76
CA ALA A 90 -14.57 -11.61 13.54
C ALA A 90 -13.79 -12.94 13.63
N ALA A 91 -12.46 -12.90 13.56
CA ALA A 91 -11.58 -14.06 13.70
C ALA A 91 -11.14 -14.35 15.16
N ARG A 92 -11.67 -13.58 16.13
CA ARG A 92 -11.49 -13.79 17.58
C ARG A 92 -12.75 -14.43 18.17
#